data_AF-A0A6B8M7R3-F1
#
_entry.id   AF-A0A6B8M7R3-F1
#
_cell.length_a   1.000
_cell.length_b   1.000
_cell.length_c   1.000
_cell.angle_alpha   90.00
_cell.angle_beta   90.00
_cell.angle_gamma   90.00
#
_symmetry.space_group_name_H-M   'P 1'
#
loop_
_entity.id
_entity.type
_entity.pdbx_description
1 polymer ?
#
loop_
_entity_poly.entity_id
_entity_poly.type
_entity_poly.pdbx_seq_one_letter_code
_entity_poly.pdbx_strand_id
1 'polypeptide(L)'
;MIRGDRRHWYFRLRRRVHVILDGGAHDRVTRFVHRALIALVALSVLSVILESVPEYDRKFHALFHFVEYFAVTIFSIEYLLRLWCAPDHTPYSDRSATGARLAFIASGSAIVDLLTILPVYLSFFFAADLRVFIILRLLRFFKLARYSAGIRTLVAVMEAERKALVATGILLFGAVLFSASAIHIAEHDAQPENFGSIPAAMWWAIVTITTVGYGDVTPLTLAGRMIASATMVIGYVMLGLPVGIVATAFAEEIHRREFVVTWSMVASVPLFRSLDATAIAEIMRYLNAQSIPAGTLIVRRGDMAQSMYFIAEGEVEVELPSESVRLGVGQFFGEIAVLHQTLRTANVRAVEPTKLLILDAYDLQTLVSRNPAIGDAIREVAAGRSELAPEERHGDMIEAELETQAAPIGPEG
;
A
#
# COMPACT_ATOMS: atom_id res chain seq x y z
N MET A 1 -33.00 28.69 -23.43
CA MET A 1 -31.76 28.80 -22.62
C MET A 1 -31.70 27.78 -21.45
N ILE A 2 -32.22 26.54 -21.61
CA ILE A 2 -32.39 25.57 -20.49
C ILE A 2 -31.50 24.30 -20.63
N ARG A 3 -30.79 24.13 -21.76
CA ARG A 3 -29.96 22.92 -22.03
C ARG A 3 -28.58 22.91 -21.34
N GLY A 4 -28.09 24.06 -20.85
CA GLY A 4 -26.77 24.16 -20.20
C GLY A 4 -26.72 23.58 -18.79
N ASP A 5 -27.77 23.79 -18.00
CA ASP A 5 -27.77 23.47 -16.56
C ASP A 5 -27.92 21.95 -16.29
N ARG A 6 -28.65 21.25 -17.17
CA ARG A 6 -28.82 19.79 -17.07
C ARG A 6 -27.55 18.98 -17.31
N ARG A 7 -26.64 19.48 -18.15
CA ARG A 7 -25.34 18.82 -18.36
C ARG A 7 -24.45 18.98 -17.13
N HIS A 8 -24.46 20.13 -16.47
CA HIS A 8 -23.57 20.40 -15.33
C HIS A 8 -23.89 19.58 -14.09
N TRP A 9 -25.17 19.34 -13.74
CA TRP A 9 -25.49 18.47 -12.59
C TRP A 9 -25.14 17.00 -12.89
N TYR A 10 -25.38 16.55 -14.13
CA TYR A 10 -25.08 15.17 -14.54
C TYR A 10 -23.59 14.86 -14.44
N PHE A 11 -22.73 15.73 -14.96
CA PHE A 11 -21.27 15.57 -14.87
C PHE A 11 -20.78 15.66 -13.42
N ARG A 12 -21.32 16.56 -12.61
CA ARG A 12 -20.96 16.68 -11.18
C ARG A 12 -21.34 15.43 -10.39
N LEU A 13 -22.55 14.90 -10.60
CA LEU A 13 -23.01 13.69 -9.93
C LEU A 13 -22.18 12.47 -10.34
N ARG A 14 -21.94 12.28 -11.64
CA ARG A 14 -21.16 11.15 -12.15
C ARG A 14 -19.70 11.18 -11.67
N ARG A 15 -19.09 12.37 -11.63
CA ARG A 15 -17.75 12.57 -11.05
C ARG A 15 -17.74 12.30 -9.54
N ARG A 16 -18.78 12.72 -8.81
CA ARG A 16 -18.91 12.45 -7.37
C ARG A 16 -19.05 10.95 -7.09
N VAL A 17 -19.86 10.24 -7.88
CA VAL A 17 -20.01 8.77 -7.78
C VAL A 17 -18.69 8.08 -8.11
N HIS A 18 -17.98 8.52 -9.16
CA HIS A 18 -16.65 8.00 -9.49
C HIS A 18 -15.67 8.16 -8.31
N VAL A 19 -15.63 9.34 -7.68
CA VAL A 19 -14.78 9.59 -6.50
C VAL A 19 -15.18 8.73 -5.29
N ILE A 20 -16.47 8.45 -5.10
CA ILE A 20 -16.93 7.59 -4.00
C ILE A 20 -16.57 6.12 -4.26
N LEU A 21 -16.68 5.64 -5.51
CA LEU A 21 -16.47 4.23 -5.83
C LEU A 21 -14.99 3.86 -6.06
N ASP A 22 -14.23 4.72 -6.73
CA ASP A 22 -12.83 4.46 -7.14
C ASP A 22 -11.83 5.52 -6.63
N GLY A 23 -12.31 6.60 -6.00
CA GLY A 23 -11.43 7.62 -5.41
C GLY A 23 -10.75 7.18 -4.11
N GLY A 24 -9.62 7.81 -3.80
CA GLY A 24 -8.87 7.59 -2.56
C GLY A 24 -9.69 7.97 -1.31
N ALA A 25 -9.37 7.34 -0.18
CA ALA A 25 -10.10 7.37 1.09
C ALA A 25 -10.02 8.70 1.88
N HIS A 26 -10.13 9.85 1.21
CA HIS A 26 -10.03 11.18 1.84
C HIS A 26 -11.34 11.62 2.50
N ASP A 27 -12.50 11.19 1.97
CA ASP A 27 -13.83 11.56 2.49
C ASP A 27 -14.41 10.47 3.43
N ARG A 28 -15.15 10.89 4.47
CA ARG A 28 -15.87 10.00 5.40
C ARG A 28 -16.88 9.12 4.66
N VAL A 29 -17.55 9.67 3.65
CA VAL A 29 -18.55 8.94 2.85
C VAL A 29 -17.89 7.81 2.05
N THR A 30 -16.79 8.10 1.37
CA THR A 30 -16.00 7.10 0.61
C THR A 30 -15.56 5.95 1.52
N ARG A 31 -15.01 6.28 2.70
CA ARG A 31 -14.60 5.26 3.69
C ARG A 31 -15.76 4.41 4.17
N PHE A 32 -16.92 5.00 4.43
CA PHE A 32 -18.11 4.27 4.85
C PHE A 32 -18.58 3.30 3.75
N VAL A 33 -18.70 3.77 2.51
CA VAL A 33 -19.13 2.95 1.37
C VAL A 33 -18.18 1.78 1.14
N HIS A 34 -16.87 2.02 1.13
CA HIS A 34 -15.87 0.95 0.97
C HIS A 34 -15.96 -0.07 2.11
N ARG A 35 -16.07 0.37 3.37
CA ARG A 35 -16.23 -0.54 4.52
C ARG A 35 -17.52 -1.35 4.45
N ALA A 36 -18.63 -0.73 4.04
CA ALA A 36 -19.90 -1.42 3.87
C ALA A 36 -19.84 -2.49 2.77
N LEU A 37 -19.20 -2.17 1.63
CA LEU A 37 -19.01 -3.13 0.54
C LEU A 37 -18.08 -4.29 0.96
N ILE A 38 -16.99 -4.01 1.67
CA ILE A 38 -16.11 -5.05 2.21
C ILE A 38 -16.85 -5.95 3.20
N ALA A 39 -17.62 -5.37 4.12
CA ALA A 39 -18.42 -6.12 5.09
C ALA A 39 -19.47 -6.99 4.39
N LEU A 40 -20.11 -6.47 3.33
CA LEU A 40 -21.07 -7.22 2.53
C LEU A 40 -20.41 -8.38 1.77
N VAL A 41 -19.21 -8.18 1.21
CA VAL A 41 -18.42 -9.26 0.60
C VAL A 41 -18.11 -10.34 1.62
N ALA A 42 -17.58 -9.96 2.79
CA ALA A 42 -17.25 -10.90 3.86
C ALA A 42 -18.49 -11.69 4.33
N LEU A 43 -19.62 -11.00 4.54
CA LEU A 43 -20.89 -11.63 4.89
C LEU A 43 -21.36 -12.61 3.80
N SER A 44 -21.26 -12.22 2.53
CA SER A 44 -21.67 -13.07 1.40
C SER A 44 -20.81 -14.33 1.28
N VAL A 45 -19.50 -14.23 1.51
CA VAL A 45 -18.58 -15.37 1.47
C VAL A 45 -18.83 -16.28 2.68
N LEU A 46 -19.01 -15.70 3.87
CA LEU A 46 -19.36 -16.45 5.07
C LEU A 46 -20.69 -17.20 4.91
N SER A 47 -21.69 -16.57 4.29
CA SER A 47 -22.97 -17.21 3.96
C SER A 47 -22.76 -18.46 3.09
N VAL A 48 -21.94 -18.38 2.03
CA VAL A 48 -21.65 -19.53 1.15
C VAL A 48 -20.92 -20.64 1.89
N ILE A 49 -19.97 -20.29 2.78
CA ILE A 49 -19.25 -21.28 3.60
C ILE A 49 -20.22 -22.00 4.54
N LEU A 50 -21.11 -21.27 5.23
CA LEU A 50 -22.07 -21.86 6.15
C LEU A 50 -23.15 -22.68 5.42
N GLU A 51 -23.62 -22.20 4.27
CA GLU A 51 -24.56 -22.91 3.39
C GLU A 51 -23.99 -24.24 2.87
N SER A 52 -22.66 -24.36 2.74
CA SER A 52 -22.02 -25.62 2.32
C SER A 52 -22.21 -26.78 3.33
N VAL A 53 -22.61 -26.48 4.56
CA VAL A 53 -22.92 -27.48 5.60
C VAL A 53 -24.41 -27.83 5.55
N PRO A 54 -24.79 -29.09 5.24
CA PRO A 54 -26.19 -29.49 5.03
C PRO A 54 -27.11 -29.25 6.23
N GLU A 55 -26.58 -29.24 7.45
CA GLU A 55 -27.33 -28.95 8.68
C GLU A 55 -27.73 -27.47 8.79
N TYR A 56 -26.80 -26.56 8.42
CA TYR A 56 -27.06 -25.13 8.46
C TYR A 56 -27.94 -24.69 7.31
N ASP A 57 -27.73 -25.23 6.11
CA ASP A 57 -28.60 -24.96 4.96
C ASP A 57 -30.05 -25.31 5.28
N ARG A 58 -30.34 -26.53 5.76
CA ARG A 58 -31.70 -26.93 6.14
C ARG A 58 -32.38 -26.00 7.16
N LYS A 59 -31.61 -25.40 8.08
CA LYS A 59 -32.15 -24.54 9.15
C LYS A 59 -32.26 -23.07 8.73
N PHE A 60 -31.33 -22.57 7.94
CA PHE A 60 -31.17 -21.15 7.62
C PHE A 60 -31.27 -20.85 6.11
N HIS A 61 -31.77 -21.79 5.30
CA HIS A 61 -31.89 -21.69 3.85
C HIS A 61 -32.39 -20.33 3.36
N ALA A 62 -33.53 -19.87 3.92
CA ALA A 62 -34.14 -18.59 3.55
C ALA A 62 -33.25 -17.38 3.87
N LEU A 63 -32.49 -17.43 4.97
CA LEU A 63 -31.55 -16.37 5.34
C LEU A 63 -30.36 -16.32 4.37
N PHE A 64 -29.80 -17.48 3.99
CA PHE A 64 -28.70 -17.53 3.03
C PHE A 64 -29.12 -17.03 1.64
N HIS A 65 -30.30 -17.43 1.17
CA HIS A 65 -30.87 -16.90 -0.07
C HIS A 65 -31.13 -15.38 0.01
N PHE A 66 -31.64 -14.87 1.14
CA PHE A 66 -31.81 -13.44 1.33
C PHE A 66 -30.48 -12.69 1.26
N VAL A 67 -29.45 -13.15 1.98
CA VAL A 67 -28.11 -12.55 1.94
C VAL A 67 -27.54 -12.58 0.53
N GLU A 68 -27.72 -13.66 -0.21
CA GLU A 68 -27.29 -13.78 -1.60
C GLU A 68 -27.98 -12.76 -2.51
N TYR A 69 -29.31 -12.72 -2.54
CA TYR A 69 -30.02 -11.79 -3.43
C TYR A 69 -29.77 -10.34 -3.04
N PHE A 70 -29.66 -10.05 -1.75
CA PHE A 70 -29.31 -8.73 -1.27
C PHE A 70 -27.91 -8.33 -1.74
N ALA A 71 -26.90 -9.19 -1.53
CA ALA A 71 -25.52 -8.93 -1.95
C ALA A 71 -25.39 -8.75 -3.46
N VAL A 72 -26.00 -9.65 -4.27
CA VAL A 72 -25.97 -9.56 -5.73
C VAL A 72 -26.67 -8.31 -6.24
N THR A 73 -27.79 -7.90 -5.62
CA THR A 73 -28.46 -6.65 -5.99
C THR A 73 -27.53 -5.45 -5.78
N ILE A 74 -26.90 -5.34 -4.61
CA ILE A 74 -25.97 -4.25 -4.30
C ILE A 74 -24.74 -4.28 -5.23
N PHE A 75 -24.15 -5.45 -5.47
CA PHE A 75 -23.00 -5.60 -6.36
C PHE A 75 -23.33 -5.30 -7.83
N SER A 76 -24.56 -5.61 -8.25
CA SER A 76 -25.04 -5.26 -9.60
C SER A 76 -25.21 -3.76 -9.75
N ILE A 77 -25.80 -3.09 -8.74
CA ILE A 77 -25.89 -1.62 -8.70
C ILE A 77 -24.48 -1.01 -8.74
N GLU A 78 -23.56 -1.49 -7.91
CA GLU A 78 -22.16 -1.05 -7.89
C GLU A 78 -21.48 -1.21 -9.26
N TYR A 79 -21.64 -2.37 -9.91
CA TYR A 79 -21.08 -2.63 -11.24
C TYR A 79 -21.64 -1.69 -12.30
N LEU A 80 -22.96 -1.49 -12.31
CA LEU A 80 -23.63 -0.57 -13.24
C LEU A 80 -23.20 0.88 -13.01
N LEU A 81 -23.05 1.31 -11.75
CA LEU A 81 -22.56 2.64 -11.43
C LEU A 81 -21.11 2.84 -11.90
N ARG A 82 -20.23 1.84 -11.72
CA ARG A 82 -18.86 1.91 -12.24
C ARG A 82 -18.83 1.94 -13.77
N LEU A 83 -19.63 1.11 -14.44
CA LEU A 83 -19.76 1.14 -15.89
C LEU A 83 -20.29 2.50 -16.38
N TRP A 84 -21.24 3.09 -15.65
CA TRP A 84 -21.76 4.41 -15.96
C TRP A 84 -20.67 5.49 -15.79
N CYS A 85 -19.86 5.43 -14.73
CA CYS A 85 -18.77 6.35 -14.44
C CYS A 85 -17.50 6.13 -15.31
N ALA A 86 -17.32 4.97 -15.93
CA ALA A 86 -16.09 4.58 -16.65
C ALA A 86 -15.46 5.66 -17.58
N PRO A 87 -16.21 6.40 -18.43
CA PRO A 87 -15.64 7.48 -19.23
C PRO A 87 -15.00 8.64 -18.47
N ASP A 88 -15.20 8.75 -17.15
CA ASP A 88 -14.58 9.77 -16.31
C ASP A 88 -13.30 9.25 -15.63
N HIS A 89 -12.91 8.00 -15.87
CA HIS A 89 -11.65 7.42 -15.38
C HIS A 89 -10.47 7.91 -16.23
N THR A 90 -9.38 8.28 -15.57
CA THR A 90 -8.16 8.78 -16.21
C THR A 90 -7.60 7.86 -17.31
N PRO A 91 -7.57 6.52 -17.17
CA PRO A 91 -7.06 5.62 -18.22
C PRO A 91 -7.91 5.58 -19.51
N TYR A 92 -9.14 6.12 -19.48
CA TYR A 92 -10.06 6.09 -20.62
C TYR A 92 -10.48 7.49 -21.10
N SER A 93 -9.80 8.54 -20.62
CA SER A 93 -10.10 9.95 -20.94
C SER A 93 -10.12 10.25 -22.43
N ASP A 94 -9.29 9.53 -23.20
CA ASP A 94 -9.07 9.78 -24.63
C ASP A 94 -10.04 8.99 -25.51
N ARG A 95 -10.93 8.18 -24.91
CA ARG A 95 -11.89 7.33 -25.64
C ARG A 95 -13.28 7.96 -25.66
N SER A 96 -14.07 7.61 -26.68
CA SER A 96 -15.51 7.91 -26.70
C SER A 96 -16.21 7.26 -25.51
N ALA A 97 -17.34 7.80 -25.08
CA ALA A 97 -18.05 7.28 -23.90
C ALA A 97 -18.44 5.79 -24.03
N THR A 98 -18.73 5.30 -25.23
CA THR A 98 -18.98 3.88 -25.50
C THR A 98 -17.68 3.07 -25.49
N GLY A 99 -16.61 3.60 -26.09
CA GLY A 99 -15.29 2.97 -26.09
C GLY A 99 -14.69 2.83 -24.69
N ALA A 100 -14.87 3.81 -23.81
CA ALA A 100 -14.45 3.75 -22.41
C ALA A 100 -15.21 2.68 -21.62
N ARG A 101 -16.51 2.52 -21.86
CA ARG A 101 -17.34 1.48 -21.23
C ARG A 101 -16.92 0.07 -21.65
N LEU A 102 -16.70 -0.15 -22.94
CA LEU A 102 -16.22 -1.43 -23.46
C LEU A 102 -14.82 -1.75 -22.92
N ALA A 103 -13.93 -0.76 -22.87
CA ALA A 103 -12.60 -0.92 -22.27
C ALA A 103 -12.67 -1.26 -20.78
N PHE A 104 -13.61 -0.65 -20.04
CA PHE A 104 -13.82 -0.95 -18.63
C PHE A 104 -14.32 -2.38 -18.43
N ILE A 105 -15.30 -2.86 -19.21
CA ILE A 105 -15.81 -4.25 -19.10
C ILE A 105 -14.67 -5.27 -19.32
N ALA A 106 -13.75 -4.99 -20.23
CA ALA A 106 -12.58 -5.82 -20.49
C ALA A 106 -11.46 -5.71 -19.43
N SER A 107 -11.58 -4.80 -18.45
CA SER A 107 -10.59 -4.67 -17.37
C SER A 107 -10.69 -5.84 -16.39
N GLY A 108 -9.55 -6.32 -15.88
CA GLY A 108 -9.54 -7.43 -14.91
C GLY A 108 -10.42 -7.17 -13.67
N SER A 109 -10.44 -5.92 -13.21
CA SER A 109 -11.26 -5.53 -12.06
C SER A 109 -12.78 -5.61 -12.34
N ALA A 110 -13.21 -5.28 -13.55
CA ALA A 110 -14.61 -5.38 -13.96
C ALA A 110 -15.02 -6.82 -14.26
N ILE A 111 -14.10 -7.65 -14.76
CA ILE A 111 -14.31 -9.08 -14.95
C ILE A 111 -14.60 -9.74 -13.58
N VAL A 112 -13.82 -9.42 -12.54
CA VAL A 112 -14.09 -9.93 -11.18
C VAL A 112 -15.46 -9.50 -10.68
N ASP A 113 -15.84 -8.22 -10.86
CA ASP A 113 -17.16 -7.73 -10.47
C ASP A 113 -18.29 -8.42 -11.26
N LEU A 114 -18.08 -8.72 -12.54
CA LEU A 114 -19.04 -9.44 -13.37
C LEU A 114 -19.18 -10.90 -12.92
N LEU A 115 -18.07 -11.60 -12.71
CA LEU A 115 -18.06 -13.00 -12.23
C LEU A 115 -18.69 -13.15 -10.84
N THR A 116 -18.69 -12.09 -10.03
CA THR A 116 -19.31 -12.04 -8.70
C THR A 116 -20.85 -12.09 -8.76
N ILE A 117 -21.45 -11.49 -9.79
CA ILE A 117 -22.91 -11.39 -9.96
C ILE A 117 -23.47 -12.44 -10.94
N LEU A 118 -22.64 -12.87 -11.89
CA LEU A 118 -23.02 -13.77 -12.98
C LEU A 118 -23.70 -15.09 -12.55
N PRO A 119 -23.27 -15.79 -11.48
CA PRO A 119 -23.84 -17.10 -11.12
C PRO A 119 -25.33 -17.06 -10.84
N VAL A 120 -25.82 -16.01 -10.15
CA VAL A 120 -27.25 -15.86 -9.84
C VAL A 120 -28.05 -15.57 -11.11
N TYR A 121 -27.55 -14.70 -11.98
CA TYR A 121 -28.22 -14.43 -13.25
C TYR A 121 -28.25 -15.66 -14.16
N LEU A 122 -27.16 -16.43 -14.26
CA LEU A 122 -27.15 -17.67 -15.03
C LEU A 122 -28.14 -18.69 -14.47
N SER A 123 -28.28 -18.79 -13.15
CA SER A 123 -29.24 -19.71 -12.52
C SER A 123 -30.71 -19.37 -12.85
N PHE A 124 -31.03 -18.13 -13.18
CA PHE A 124 -32.37 -17.75 -13.66
C PHE A 124 -32.65 -18.16 -15.10
N PHE A 125 -31.62 -18.16 -15.97
CA PHE A 125 -31.78 -18.49 -17.40
C PHE A 125 -31.53 -19.96 -17.72
N PHE A 126 -30.70 -20.64 -16.94
CA PHE A 126 -30.34 -22.03 -17.15
C PHE A 126 -30.79 -22.86 -15.95
N ALA A 127 -31.63 -23.87 -16.19
CA ALA A 127 -31.95 -24.92 -15.22
C ALA A 127 -30.78 -25.91 -15.04
N ALA A 128 -29.56 -25.39 -14.91
CA ALA A 128 -28.34 -26.17 -14.81
C ALA A 128 -28.07 -26.61 -13.37
N ASP A 129 -27.26 -27.66 -13.22
CA ASP A 129 -26.85 -28.20 -11.92
C ASP A 129 -26.13 -27.12 -11.11
N LEU A 130 -26.84 -26.57 -10.11
CA LEU A 130 -26.48 -25.38 -9.34
C LEU A 130 -25.12 -25.52 -8.62
N ARG A 131 -24.61 -26.75 -8.50
CA ARG A 131 -23.37 -27.09 -7.80
C ARG A 131 -22.13 -26.44 -8.41
N VAL A 132 -22.04 -26.34 -9.74
CA VAL A 132 -20.89 -25.71 -10.41
C VAL A 132 -20.86 -24.20 -10.14
N PHE A 133 -22.04 -23.58 -10.00
CA PHE A 133 -22.15 -22.15 -9.72
C PHE A 133 -21.77 -21.80 -8.27
N ILE A 134 -21.76 -22.75 -7.33
CA ILE A 134 -21.34 -22.51 -5.93
C ILE A 134 -19.87 -22.06 -5.87
N ILE A 135 -18.99 -22.70 -6.64
CA ILE A 135 -17.57 -22.33 -6.68
C ILE A 135 -17.40 -20.92 -7.23
N LEU A 136 -18.21 -20.53 -8.22
CA LEU A 136 -18.20 -19.18 -8.77
C LEU A 136 -18.67 -18.13 -7.76
N ARG A 137 -19.54 -18.49 -6.79
CA ARG A 137 -19.93 -17.60 -5.69
C ARG A 137 -18.76 -17.31 -4.74
N LEU A 138 -17.77 -18.21 -4.63
CA LEU A 138 -16.55 -17.95 -3.83
C LEU A 138 -15.63 -16.91 -4.51
N LEU A 139 -15.76 -16.69 -5.83
CA LEU A 139 -14.99 -15.65 -6.52
C LEU A 139 -15.29 -14.24 -6.00
N ARG A 140 -16.42 -14.05 -5.28
CA ARG A 140 -16.75 -12.82 -4.56
C ARG A 140 -15.61 -12.39 -3.62
N PHE A 141 -14.83 -13.33 -3.09
CA PHE A 141 -13.64 -13.05 -2.30
C PHE A 141 -12.63 -12.16 -3.05
N PHE A 142 -12.43 -12.40 -4.35
CA PHE A 142 -11.51 -11.58 -5.16
C PHE A 142 -11.96 -10.13 -5.31
N LYS A 143 -13.23 -9.80 -5.04
CA LYS A 143 -13.69 -8.41 -4.98
C LYS A 143 -12.96 -7.60 -3.88
N LEU A 144 -12.46 -8.26 -2.83
CA LEU A 144 -11.63 -7.64 -1.79
C LEU A 144 -10.28 -7.12 -2.34
N ALA A 145 -9.78 -7.70 -3.43
CA ALA A 145 -8.54 -7.26 -4.07
C ALA A 145 -8.57 -5.78 -4.46
N ARG A 146 -9.76 -5.26 -4.85
CA ARG A 146 -9.94 -3.85 -5.20
C ARG A 146 -9.70 -2.92 -4.01
N TYR A 147 -10.09 -3.34 -2.81
CA TYR A 147 -10.04 -2.52 -1.61
C TYR A 147 -8.70 -2.64 -0.87
N SER A 148 -7.97 -3.74 -1.05
CA SER A 148 -6.66 -3.94 -0.42
C SER A 148 -5.52 -3.28 -1.20
N ALA A 149 -4.86 -2.31 -0.57
CA ALA A 149 -3.65 -1.70 -1.12
C ALA A 149 -2.54 -2.73 -1.35
N GLY A 150 -2.38 -3.70 -0.44
CA GLY A 150 -1.38 -4.76 -0.54
C GLY A 150 -1.63 -5.70 -1.72
N ILE A 151 -2.88 -6.07 -1.99
CA ILE A 151 -3.20 -6.92 -3.15
C ILE A 151 -2.95 -6.15 -4.46
N ARG A 152 -3.28 -4.85 -4.52
CA ARG A 152 -2.93 -4.03 -5.70
C ARG A 152 -1.43 -3.98 -5.95
N THR A 153 -0.61 -3.88 -4.89
CA THR A 153 0.85 -3.98 -4.99
C THR A 153 1.28 -5.34 -5.54
N LEU A 154 0.72 -6.43 -5.00
CA LEU A 154 1.03 -7.78 -5.48
C LEU A 154 0.67 -7.98 -6.97
N VAL A 155 -0.50 -7.51 -7.41
CA VAL A 155 -0.90 -7.58 -8.83
C VAL A 155 0.07 -6.78 -9.70
N ALA A 156 0.46 -5.57 -9.28
CA ALA A 156 1.43 -4.76 -10.01
C ALA A 156 2.79 -5.47 -10.16
N VAL A 157 3.25 -6.13 -9.09
CA VAL A 157 4.48 -6.94 -9.10
C VAL A 157 4.37 -8.10 -10.09
N MET A 158 3.25 -8.82 -10.07
CA MET A 158 3.02 -9.94 -11.00
C MET A 158 2.98 -9.48 -12.45
N GLU A 159 2.40 -8.30 -12.73
CA GLU A 159 2.34 -7.72 -14.08
C GLU A 159 3.72 -7.23 -14.56
N ALA A 160 4.50 -6.62 -13.67
CA ALA A 160 5.86 -6.16 -13.94
C ALA A 160 6.80 -7.33 -14.24
N GLU A 161 6.75 -8.37 -13.40
CA GLU A 161 7.63 -9.54 -13.47
C GLU A 161 7.07 -10.69 -14.31
N ARG A 162 5.97 -10.46 -15.05
CA ARG A 162 5.26 -11.53 -15.79
C ARG A 162 6.18 -12.36 -16.68
N LYS A 163 7.20 -11.75 -17.29
CA LYS A 163 8.14 -12.44 -18.17
C LYS A 163 9.06 -13.38 -17.39
N ALA A 164 9.59 -12.91 -16.27
CA ALA A 164 10.44 -13.70 -15.39
C ALA A 164 9.63 -14.85 -14.76
N LEU A 165 8.43 -14.56 -14.25
CA LEU A 165 7.53 -15.58 -13.68
C LEU A 165 7.12 -16.66 -14.68
N VAL A 166 6.80 -16.27 -15.92
CA VAL A 166 6.50 -17.24 -17.00
C VAL A 166 7.74 -18.10 -17.31
N ALA A 167 8.93 -17.49 -17.40
CA ALA A 167 10.16 -18.24 -17.62
C ALA A 167 10.43 -19.25 -16.49
N THR A 168 10.26 -18.84 -15.23
CA THR A 168 10.35 -19.73 -14.07
C THR A 168 9.31 -20.85 -14.10
N GLY A 169 8.07 -20.56 -14.51
CA GLY A 169 7.03 -21.56 -14.70
C GLY A 169 7.38 -22.60 -15.75
N ILE A 170 7.97 -22.17 -16.88
CA ILE A 170 8.47 -23.08 -17.93
C ILE A 170 9.58 -23.99 -17.38
N LEU A 171 10.52 -23.42 -16.62
CA LEU A 171 11.60 -24.19 -15.99
C LEU A 171 11.03 -25.22 -15.00
N LEU A 172 10.11 -24.82 -14.11
CA LEU A 172 9.46 -25.71 -13.14
C LEU A 172 8.71 -26.86 -13.83
N PHE A 173 7.94 -26.54 -14.89
CA PHE A 173 7.25 -27.55 -15.68
C PHE A 173 8.24 -28.52 -16.34
N GLY A 174 9.35 -28.01 -16.88
CA GLY A 174 10.43 -28.82 -17.43
C GLY A 174 11.05 -29.77 -16.40
N ALA A 175 11.29 -29.30 -15.17
CA ALA A 175 11.83 -30.12 -14.09
C ALA A 175 10.85 -31.20 -13.61
N VAL A 176 9.55 -30.88 -13.54
CA VAL A 176 8.48 -31.86 -13.30
C VAL A 176 8.51 -32.93 -14.39
N LEU A 177 8.52 -32.54 -15.67
CA LEU A 177 8.51 -33.47 -16.79
C LEU A 177 9.75 -34.37 -16.80
N PHE A 178 10.92 -33.79 -16.55
CA PHE A 178 12.19 -34.53 -16.47
C PHE A 178 12.19 -35.53 -15.31
N SER A 179 11.81 -35.08 -14.10
CA SER A 179 11.76 -35.94 -12.91
C SER A 179 10.72 -37.06 -13.06
N ALA A 180 9.55 -36.74 -13.61
CA ALA A 180 8.49 -37.71 -13.89
C ALA A 180 8.93 -38.77 -14.91
N SER A 181 9.62 -38.37 -15.98
CA SER A 181 10.13 -39.29 -16.99
C SER A 181 11.25 -40.18 -16.43
N ALA A 182 12.16 -39.61 -15.64
CA ALA A 182 13.25 -40.35 -15.01
C ALA A 182 12.72 -41.39 -14.01
N ILE A 183 11.79 -41.01 -13.15
CA ILE A 183 11.22 -41.94 -12.15
C ILE A 183 10.34 -43.00 -12.82
N HIS A 184 9.60 -42.65 -13.88
CA HIS A 184 8.87 -43.62 -14.69
C HIS A 184 9.81 -44.70 -15.23
N ILE A 185 10.91 -44.31 -15.88
CA ILE A 185 11.89 -45.27 -16.40
C ILE A 185 12.44 -46.18 -15.28
N ALA A 186 12.70 -45.63 -14.09
CA ALA A 186 13.28 -46.39 -12.98
C ALA A 186 12.29 -47.28 -12.21
N GLU A 187 11.02 -46.89 -12.10
CA GLU A 187 10.04 -47.52 -11.18
C GLU A 187 8.84 -48.13 -11.90
N HIS A 188 8.64 -47.95 -13.21
CA HIS A 188 7.44 -48.45 -13.90
C HIS A 188 7.26 -49.98 -13.77
N ASP A 189 8.33 -50.76 -13.77
CA ASP A 189 8.28 -52.21 -13.58
C ASP A 189 7.95 -52.61 -12.13
N ALA A 190 8.46 -51.84 -11.15
CA ALA A 190 8.27 -52.10 -9.73
C ALA A 190 6.91 -51.60 -9.19
N GLN A 191 6.38 -50.53 -9.80
CA GLN A 191 5.17 -49.83 -9.37
C GLN A 191 4.34 -49.37 -10.59
N PRO A 192 3.78 -50.28 -11.38
CA PRO A 192 3.04 -49.94 -12.59
C PRO A 192 1.76 -49.12 -12.29
N GLU A 193 1.16 -49.27 -11.12
CA GLU A 193 -0.05 -48.51 -10.74
C GLU A 193 0.23 -47.01 -10.54
N ASN A 194 1.39 -46.67 -9.97
CA ASN A 194 1.74 -45.28 -9.60
C ASN A 194 2.69 -44.62 -10.61
N PHE A 195 3.65 -45.39 -11.14
CA PHE A 195 4.67 -44.93 -12.07
C PHE A 195 4.53 -45.55 -13.45
N GLY A 196 3.38 -46.14 -13.81
CA GLY A 196 3.18 -46.79 -15.12
C GLY A 196 3.04 -45.83 -16.30
N SER A 197 2.90 -44.53 -16.08
CA SER A 197 2.89 -43.52 -17.15
C SER A 197 3.52 -42.21 -16.69
N ILE A 198 4.00 -41.41 -17.65
CA ILE A 198 4.58 -40.09 -17.35
C ILE A 198 3.57 -39.19 -16.62
N PRO A 199 2.28 -39.06 -17.03
CA PRO A 199 1.33 -38.23 -16.31
C PRO A 199 1.07 -38.69 -14.86
N ALA A 200 1.05 -40.01 -14.61
CA ALA A 200 0.94 -40.54 -13.25
C ALA A 200 2.18 -40.18 -12.41
N ALA A 201 3.38 -40.33 -12.98
CA ALA A 201 4.63 -39.93 -12.35
C ALA A 201 4.76 -38.40 -12.13
N MET A 202 4.09 -37.58 -12.96
CA MET A 202 4.05 -36.12 -12.80
C MET A 202 3.38 -35.71 -11.49
N TRP A 203 2.36 -36.45 -11.02
CA TRP A 203 1.75 -36.18 -9.71
C TRP A 203 2.79 -36.25 -8.59
N TRP A 204 3.56 -37.35 -8.54
CA TRP A 204 4.65 -37.51 -7.58
C TRP A 204 5.73 -36.43 -7.74
N ALA A 205 6.13 -36.11 -8.98
CA ALA A 205 7.14 -35.10 -9.25
C ALA A 205 6.69 -33.70 -8.78
N ILE A 206 5.43 -33.33 -9.01
CA ILE A 206 4.85 -32.07 -8.51
C ILE A 206 4.88 -32.04 -6.98
N VAL A 207 4.37 -33.09 -6.32
CA VAL A 207 4.32 -33.18 -4.85
C VAL A 207 5.72 -33.11 -4.22
N THR A 208 6.72 -33.70 -4.88
CA THR A 208 8.12 -33.72 -4.42
C THR A 208 8.81 -32.38 -4.66
N ILE A 209 8.72 -31.82 -5.87
CA ILE A 209 9.35 -30.54 -6.24
C ILE A 209 8.75 -29.39 -5.44
N THR A 210 7.43 -29.41 -5.19
CA THR A 210 6.74 -28.40 -4.38
C THR A 210 6.93 -28.57 -2.88
N THR A 211 7.75 -29.54 -2.44
CA THR A 211 8.05 -29.84 -1.03
C THR A 211 6.82 -30.20 -0.18
N VAL A 212 5.73 -30.67 -0.81
CA VAL A 212 4.50 -31.08 -0.11
C VAL A 212 4.67 -32.45 0.53
N GLY A 213 5.11 -33.43 -0.26
CA GLY A 213 5.44 -34.77 0.24
C GLY A 213 4.31 -35.49 1.00
N TYR A 214 3.13 -35.69 0.38
CA TYR A 214 2.01 -36.40 1.02
C TYR A 214 2.36 -37.81 1.52
N GLY A 215 3.35 -38.47 0.92
CA GLY A 215 3.78 -39.82 1.28
C GLY A 215 2.86 -40.92 0.73
N ASP A 216 1.98 -40.58 -0.21
CA ASP A 216 1.09 -41.48 -0.94
C ASP A 216 1.84 -42.40 -1.92
N VAL A 217 2.90 -41.89 -2.54
CA VAL A 217 3.76 -42.66 -3.46
C VAL A 217 5.23 -42.35 -3.19
N THR A 218 6.07 -43.39 -3.09
CA THR A 218 7.53 -43.25 -2.93
C THR A 218 8.30 -44.30 -3.76
N PRO A 219 9.51 -44.00 -4.24
CA PRO A 219 10.32 -44.97 -4.99
C PRO A 219 10.75 -46.16 -4.12
N LEU A 220 10.68 -47.36 -4.67
CA LEU A 220 11.08 -48.59 -4.00
C LEU A 220 12.51 -48.99 -4.36
N THR A 221 12.96 -48.71 -5.59
CA THR A 221 14.28 -49.10 -6.09
C THR A 221 15.38 -48.15 -5.62
N LEU A 222 16.62 -48.62 -5.63
CA LEU A 222 17.79 -47.77 -5.33
C LEU A 222 17.91 -46.62 -6.35
N ALA A 223 17.73 -46.92 -7.64
CA ALA A 223 17.79 -45.92 -8.71
C ALA A 223 16.70 -44.86 -8.52
N GLY A 224 15.47 -45.27 -8.22
CA GLY A 224 14.37 -44.35 -7.96
C GLY A 224 14.60 -43.47 -6.73
N ARG A 225 15.20 -43.99 -5.65
CA ARG A 225 15.59 -43.20 -4.47
C ARG A 225 16.69 -42.18 -4.76
N MET A 226 17.67 -42.54 -5.61
CA MET A 226 18.68 -41.59 -6.08
C MET A 226 18.07 -40.47 -6.91
N ILE A 227 17.16 -40.80 -7.83
CA ILE A 227 16.40 -39.83 -8.64
C ILE A 227 15.59 -38.92 -7.73
N ALA A 228 14.85 -39.47 -6.78
CA ALA A 228 14.07 -38.69 -5.82
C ALA A 228 14.93 -37.73 -5.00
N SER A 229 16.09 -38.18 -4.54
CA SER A 229 17.02 -37.32 -3.80
C SER A 229 17.50 -36.14 -4.67
N ALA A 230 17.83 -36.39 -5.94
CA ALA A 230 18.17 -35.32 -6.88
C ALA A 230 16.98 -34.38 -7.17
N THR A 231 15.78 -34.93 -7.36
CA THR A 231 14.54 -34.16 -7.57
C THR A 231 14.24 -33.24 -6.41
N MET A 232 14.44 -33.67 -5.16
CA MET A 232 14.26 -32.82 -3.97
C MET A 232 15.22 -31.62 -3.98
N VAL A 233 16.50 -31.83 -4.31
CA VAL A 233 17.50 -30.75 -4.40
C VAL A 233 17.16 -29.77 -5.52
N ILE A 234 16.78 -30.30 -6.70
CA ILE A 234 16.35 -29.48 -7.84
C ILE A 234 15.11 -28.65 -7.45
N GLY A 235 14.12 -29.27 -6.82
CA GLY A 235 12.90 -28.58 -6.38
C GLY A 235 13.18 -27.42 -5.43
N TYR A 236 14.05 -27.64 -4.43
CA TYR A 236 14.47 -26.59 -3.50
C TYR A 236 15.10 -25.39 -4.21
N VAL A 237 16.03 -25.63 -5.16
CA VAL A 237 16.68 -24.56 -5.94
C VAL A 237 15.65 -23.82 -6.80
N MET A 238 14.74 -24.54 -7.45
CA MET A 238 13.81 -23.95 -8.41
C MET A 238 12.68 -23.16 -7.75
N LEU A 239 12.19 -23.57 -6.58
CA LEU A 239 11.20 -22.81 -5.81
C LEU A 239 11.76 -21.50 -5.26
N GLY A 240 13.08 -21.38 -5.09
CA GLY A 240 13.72 -20.14 -4.69
C GLY A 240 13.59 -19.02 -5.73
N LEU A 241 13.54 -19.35 -7.03
CA LEU A 241 13.43 -18.37 -8.11
C LEU A 241 12.13 -17.54 -8.05
N PRO A 242 10.92 -18.12 -8.11
CA PRO A 242 9.70 -17.32 -8.12
C PRO A 242 9.52 -16.55 -6.82
N VAL A 243 9.91 -17.14 -5.68
CA VAL A 243 9.88 -16.47 -4.38
C VAL A 243 10.81 -15.25 -4.37
N GLY A 244 12.06 -15.42 -4.84
CA GLY A 244 13.03 -14.33 -4.92
C GLY A 244 12.64 -13.21 -5.88
N ILE A 245 12.09 -13.56 -7.05
CA ILE A 245 11.57 -12.60 -8.04
C ILE A 245 10.44 -11.77 -7.41
N VAL A 246 9.43 -12.43 -6.84
CA VAL A 246 8.29 -11.73 -6.21
C VAL A 246 8.76 -10.89 -5.02
N ALA A 247 9.62 -11.41 -4.16
CA ALA A 247 10.12 -10.68 -3.00
C ALA A 247 10.89 -9.41 -3.39
N THR A 248 11.80 -9.52 -4.36
CA THR A 248 12.60 -8.39 -4.84
C THR A 248 11.72 -7.34 -5.51
N ALA A 249 10.82 -7.75 -6.40
CA ALA A 249 9.92 -6.82 -7.09
C ALA A 249 8.89 -6.19 -6.15
N PHE A 250 8.44 -6.91 -5.12
CA PHE A 250 7.56 -6.37 -4.08
C PHE A 250 8.26 -5.31 -3.23
N ALA A 251 9.52 -5.55 -2.84
CA ALA A 251 10.33 -4.55 -2.16
C ALA A 251 10.53 -3.30 -3.04
N GLU A 252 10.87 -3.48 -4.31
CA GLU A 252 11.05 -2.39 -5.27
C GLU A 252 9.75 -1.59 -5.48
N GLU A 253 8.60 -2.25 -5.59
CA GLU A 253 7.30 -1.59 -5.74
C GLU A 253 6.91 -0.75 -4.50
N ILE A 254 7.21 -1.25 -3.30
CA ILE A 254 7.00 -0.49 -2.06
C ILE A 254 7.88 0.76 -2.05
N HIS A 255 9.18 0.61 -2.33
CA HIS A 255 10.10 1.74 -2.38
C HIS A 255 9.73 2.75 -3.47
N ARG A 256 9.30 2.30 -4.65
CA ARG A 256 8.83 3.19 -5.73
C ARG A 256 7.60 3.99 -5.31
N ARG A 257 6.66 3.39 -4.57
CA ARG A 257 5.47 4.10 -4.06
C ARG A 257 5.84 5.15 -3.02
N GLU A 258 6.74 4.83 -2.11
CA GLU A 258 7.30 5.80 -1.17
C GLU A 258 7.98 6.94 -1.93
N PHE A 259 8.81 6.64 -2.93
CA PHE A 259 9.45 7.64 -3.79
C PHE A 259 8.45 8.58 -4.48
N VAL A 260 7.39 8.05 -5.11
CA VAL A 260 6.39 8.89 -5.82
C VAL A 260 5.63 9.78 -4.85
N VAL A 261 5.28 9.25 -3.67
CA VAL A 261 4.61 10.02 -2.62
C VAL A 261 5.56 11.12 -2.12
N THR A 262 6.80 10.79 -1.76
CA THR A 262 7.84 11.74 -1.34
C THR A 262 8.10 12.79 -2.41
N TRP A 263 8.18 12.43 -3.69
CA TRP A 263 8.35 13.37 -4.79
C TRP A 263 7.21 14.39 -4.86
N SER A 264 5.97 13.92 -4.83
CA SER A 264 4.80 14.82 -4.86
C SER A 264 4.77 15.75 -3.65
N MET A 265 5.24 15.27 -2.50
CA MET A 265 5.37 16.04 -1.26
C MET A 265 6.49 17.08 -1.36
N VAL A 266 7.67 16.71 -1.89
CA VAL A 266 8.79 17.64 -2.08
C VAL A 266 8.44 18.74 -3.08
N ALA A 267 7.84 18.38 -4.23
CA ALA A 267 7.42 19.35 -5.23
C ALA A 267 6.32 20.31 -4.74
N SER A 268 5.55 19.93 -3.72
CA SER A 268 4.53 20.79 -3.11
C SER A 268 5.13 21.93 -2.28
N VAL A 269 6.33 21.74 -1.73
CA VAL A 269 7.01 22.74 -0.89
C VAL A 269 7.63 23.81 -1.80
N PRO A 270 7.26 25.09 -1.66
CA PRO A 270 7.78 26.18 -2.50
C PRO A 270 9.30 26.25 -2.57
N LEU A 271 9.98 25.92 -1.46
CA LEU A 271 11.44 25.86 -1.32
C LEU A 271 12.12 24.99 -2.39
N PHE A 272 11.48 23.89 -2.81
CA PHE A 272 12.07 22.90 -3.70
C PHE A 272 11.61 23.01 -5.15
N ARG A 273 10.74 23.98 -5.49
CA ARG A 273 10.21 24.15 -6.86
C ARG A 273 11.25 24.59 -7.89
N SER A 274 12.30 25.28 -7.45
CA SER A 274 13.38 25.78 -8.31
C SER A 274 14.42 24.71 -8.66
N LEU A 275 14.32 23.53 -8.05
CA LEU A 275 15.29 22.46 -8.22
C LEU A 275 14.97 21.62 -9.44
N ASP A 276 16.03 21.19 -10.13
CA ASP A 276 15.91 20.27 -11.24
C ASP A 276 15.65 18.84 -10.75
N ALA A 277 15.26 17.95 -11.66
CA ALA A 277 14.88 16.60 -11.27
C ALA A 277 16.01 15.80 -10.63
N THR A 278 17.26 16.10 -11.01
CA THR A 278 18.47 15.50 -10.47
C THR A 278 18.69 15.91 -9.01
N ALA A 279 18.63 17.20 -8.71
CA ALA A 279 18.78 17.70 -7.35
C ALA A 279 17.68 17.19 -6.43
N ILE A 280 16.43 17.14 -6.91
CA ILE A 280 15.33 16.58 -6.11
C ILE A 280 15.57 15.10 -5.80
N ALA A 281 15.97 14.29 -6.79
CA ALA A 281 16.27 12.88 -6.55
C ALA A 281 17.40 12.68 -5.53
N GLU A 282 18.39 13.58 -5.51
CA GLU A 282 19.46 13.59 -4.52
C GLU A 282 18.96 13.97 -3.11
N ILE A 283 18.14 15.02 -3.00
CA ILE A 283 17.56 15.48 -1.73
C ILE A 283 16.63 14.44 -1.12
N MET A 284 15.85 13.74 -1.93
CA MET A 284 14.91 12.73 -1.44
C MET A 284 15.58 11.58 -0.69
N ARG A 285 16.87 11.32 -0.95
CA ARG A 285 17.63 10.32 -0.18
C ARG A 285 17.84 10.71 1.28
N TYR A 286 17.74 12.00 1.58
CA TYR A 286 17.92 12.58 2.91
C TYR A 286 16.58 12.87 3.60
N LEU A 287 15.47 12.78 2.87
CA LEU A 287 14.14 13.08 3.39
C LEU A 287 13.41 11.80 3.79
N ASN A 288 12.98 11.74 5.05
CA ASN A 288 12.13 10.67 5.55
C ASN A 288 10.67 11.12 5.57
N ALA A 289 9.79 10.41 4.87
CA ALA A 289 8.36 10.69 4.83
C ALA A 289 7.62 9.98 5.97
N GLN A 290 6.87 10.73 6.79
CA GLN A 290 6.07 10.17 7.88
C GLN A 290 4.62 10.67 7.86
N SER A 291 3.67 9.76 8.15
CA SER A 291 2.26 10.10 8.39
C SER A 291 1.98 10.16 9.88
N ILE A 292 1.51 11.31 10.34
CA ILE A 292 1.22 11.63 11.73
C ILE A 292 -0.30 11.69 11.94
N PRO A 293 -0.87 10.92 12.89
CA PRO A 293 -2.28 11.04 13.25
C PRO A 293 -2.62 12.39 13.91
N ALA A 294 -3.87 12.84 13.75
CA ALA A 294 -4.39 14.03 14.43
C ALA A 294 -4.23 13.93 15.95
N GLY A 295 -3.86 15.03 16.60
CA GLY A 295 -3.64 15.17 18.04
C GLY A 295 -2.25 14.74 18.53
N THR A 296 -1.42 14.14 17.67
CA THR A 296 -0.08 13.67 18.04
C THR A 296 0.86 14.84 18.30
N LEU A 297 1.59 14.80 19.43
CA LEU A 297 2.68 15.74 19.73
C LEU A 297 3.91 15.33 18.92
N ILE A 298 4.31 16.15 17.95
CA ILE A 298 5.42 15.88 17.03
C ILE A 298 6.74 16.35 17.64
N VAL A 299 6.74 17.54 18.23
CA VAL A 299 7.91 18.16 18.86
C VAL A 299 7.50 18.63 20.25
N ARG A 300 8.37 18.40 21.23
CA ARG A 300 8.21 18.91 22.59
C ARG A 300 9.22 20.01 22.86
N ARG A 301 8.77 21.07 23.52
CA ARG A 301 9.62 22.18 23.98
C ARG A 301 10.68 21.66 24.96
N GLY A 302 11.92 22.11 24.79
CA GLY A 302 13.06 21.73 25.63
C GLY A 302 13.82 20.49 25.14
N ASP A 303 13.29 19.75 24.17
CA ASP A 303 14.01 18.62 23.57
C ASP A 303 15.19 19.10 22.72
N MET A 304 16.19 18.25 22.52
CA MET A 304 17.26 18.53 21.55
C MET A 304 16.72 18.47 20.13
N ALA A 305 17.08 19.44 19.30
CA ALA A 305 16.69 19.43 17.90
C ALA A 305 17.61 18.54 17.07
N GLN A 306 17.06 17.48 16.51
CA GLN A 306 17.77 16.53 15.65
C GLN A 306 17.36 16.64 14.18
N SER A 307 16.20 17.24 13.91
CA SER A 307 15.60 17.27 12.57
C SER A 307 14.75 18.52 12.35
N MET A 308 14.49 18.88 11.10
CA MET A 308 13.45 19.84 10.70
C MET A 308 12.35 19.13 9.91
N TYR A 309 11.16 19.73 9.86
CA TYR A 309 9.96 19.09 9.32
C TYR A 309 9.30 19.99 8.27
N PHE A 310 9.04 19.46 7.08
CA PHE A 310 8.25 20.13 6.04
C PHE A 310 6.85 19.51 5.98
N ILE A 311 5.82 20.36 5.90
CA ILE A 311 4.42 19.94 5.88
C ILE A 311 4.01 19.75 4.43
N ALA A 312 3.75 18.51 4.04
CA ALA A 312 3.36 18.18 2.68
C ALA A 312 1.84 17.99 2.53
N GLU A 313 1.16 17.57 3.59
CA GLU A 313 -0.29 17.45 3.67
C GLU A 313 -0.72 17.64 5.12
N GLY A 314 -1.86 18.29 5.37
CA GLY A 314 -2.40 18.52 6.72
C GLY A 314 -1.98 19.85 7.35
N GLU A 315 -2.32 19.99 8.63
CA GLU A 315 -2.00 21.17 9.45
C GLU A 315 -1.42 20.77 10.81
N VAL A 316 -0.51 21.60 11.31
CA VAL A 316 0.04 21.51 12.67
C VAL A 316 -0.14 22.83 13.41
N GLU A 317 -0.21 22.75 14.72
CA GLU A 317 -0.27 23.91 15.63
C GLU A 317 1.03 23.96 16.44
N VAL A 318 1.70 25.10 16.38
CA VAL A 318 2.91 25.42 17.13
C VAL A 318 2.51 26.23 18.35
N GLU A 319 2.68 25.66 19.54
CA GLU A 319 2.36 26.31 20.81
C GLU A 319 3.60 27.08 21.33
N LEU A 320 3.62 28.40 21.10
CA LEU A 320 4.63 29.30 21.65
C LEU A 320 4.18 29.79 23.05
N PRO A 321 5.09 30.36 23.87
CA PRO A 321 4.73 30.83 25.22
C PRO A 321 3.66 31.93 25.24
N SER A 322 3.57 32.74 24.19
CA SER A 322 2.69 33.91 24.09
C SER A 322 1.51 33.72 23.13
N GLU A 323 1.61 32.79 22.17
CA GLU A 323 0.60 32.59 21.13
C GLU A 323 0.67 31.17 20.51
N SER A 324 -0.34 30.80 19.74
CA SER A 324 -0.33 29.57 18.95
C SER A 324 -0.42 29.92 17.47
N VAL A 325 0.48 29.35 16.66
CA VAL A 325 0.54 29.58 15.21
C VAL A 325 0.23 28.29 14.49
N ARG A 326 -0.65 28.35 13.48
CA ARG A 326 -0.95 27.20 12.62
C ARG A 326 -0.07 27.22 11.39
N LEU A 327 0.51 26.06 11.09
CA LEU A 327 1.29 25.83 9.89
C LEU A 327 0.61 24.78 9.04
N GLY A 328 0.44 25.09 7.75
CA GLY A 328 -0.20 24.22 6.76
C GLY A 328 0.77 23.79 5.65
N VAL A 329 0.19 23.24 4.59
CA VAL A 329 0.93 22.69 3.44
C VAL A 329 1.92 23.69 2.84
N GLY A 330 3.15 23.23 2.58
CA GLY A 330 4.25 24.00 2.01
C GLY A 330 5.05 24.80 3.03
N GLN A 331 4.60 24.88 4.29
CA GLN A 331 5.36 25.47 5.38
C GLN A 331 6.19 24.39 6.11
N PHE A 332 7.17 24.82 6.89
CA PHE A 332 8.03 23.94 7.67
C PHE A 332 8.24 24.48 9.09
N PHE A 333 8.77 23.66 9.99
CA PHE A 333 9.09 24.02 11.37
C PHE A 333 10.31 23.24 11.90
N GLY A 334 10.91 23.76 12.96
CA GLY A 334 12.07 23.14 13.62
C GLY A 334 13.42 23.55 13.02
N GLU A 335 13.42 24.50 12.09
CA GLU A 335 14.57 25.11 11.44
C GLU A 335 15.49 25.82 12.44
N ILE A 336 14.91 26.57 13.39
CA ILE A 336 15.65 27.45 14.31
C ILE A 336 16.61 26.61 15.15
N ALA A 337 16.08 25.58 15.78
CA ALA A 337 16.85 24.77 16.71
C ALA A 337 17.91 23.89 16.00
N VAL A 338 17.69 23.55 14.73
CA VAL A 338 18.67 22.83 13.90
C VAL A 338 19.79 23.76 13.42
N LEU A 339 19.46 24.97 12.98
CA LEU A 339 20.43 25.94 12.46
C LEU A 339 21.28 26.57 13.56
N HIS A 340 20.66 26.92 14.69
CA HIS A 340 21.33 27.56 15.83
C HIS A 340 21.85 26.56 16.87
N GLN A 341 21.66 25.25 16.66
CA GLN A 341 22.02 24.19 17.60
C GLN A 341 21.45 24.40 19.02
N THR A 342 20.21 24.89 19.09
CA THR A 342 19.51 25.18 20.34
C THR A 342 18.47 24.10 20.69
N LEU A 343 17.87 24.18 21.87
CA LEU A 343 16.73 23.34 22.25
C LEU A 343 15.46 23.78 21.53
N ARG A 344 14.48 22.88 21.42
CA ARG A 344 13.17 23.18 20.84
C ARG A 344 12.47 24.29 21.62
N THR A 345 12.03 25.32 20.93
CA THR A 345 11.41 26.52 21.52
C THR A 345 9.92 26.38 21.79
N ALA A 346 9.25 25.44 21.12
CA ALA A 346 7.79 25.27 21.15
C ALA A 346 7.37 23.79 21.11
N ASN A 347 6.16 23.50 21.59
CA ASN A 347 5.49 22.25 21.28
C ASN A 347 4.87 22.33 19.89
N VAL A 348 4.84 21.23 19.15
CA VAL A 348 4.15 21.16 17.86
C VAL A 348 3.23 19.95 17.85
N ARG A 349 1.95 20.16 17.54
CA ARG A 349 0.93 19.12 17.53
C ARG A 349 0.21 19.05 16.19
N ALA A 350 -0.06 17.85 15.69
CA ALA A 350 -0.88 17.67 14.50
C ALA A 350 -2.35 18.02 14.80
N VAL A 351 -2.96 18.90 14.02
CA VAL A 351 -4.39 19.26 14.19
C VAL A 351 -5.28 18.23 13.47
N GLU A 352 -4.82 17.76 12.32
CA GLU A 352 -5.45 16.73 11.51
C GLU A 352 -4.42 15.66 11.10
N PRO A 353 -4.78 14.59 10.36
CA PRO A 353 -3.78 13.66 9.84
C PRO A 353 -2.82 14.38 8.90
N THR A 354 -1.53 14.44 9.27
CA THR A 354 -0.51 15.27 8.63
C THR A 354 0.60 14.41 8.05
N LYS A 355 1.04 14.70 6.82
CA LYS A 355 2.23 14.09 6.22
C LYS A 355 3.40 15.05 6.28
N LEU A 356 4.48 14.58 6.89
CA LEU A 356 5.70 15.35 7.08
C LEU A 356 6.84 14.74 6.27
N LEU A 357 7.68 15.61 5.71
CA LEU A 357 9.03 15.26 5.26
C LEU A 357 10.00 15.70 6.35
N ILE A 358 10.80 14.77 6.85
CA ILE A 358 11.75 14.99 7.93
C ILE A 358 13.14 15.03 7.33
N LEU A 359 13.90 16.06 7.69
CA LEU A 359 15.30 16.22 7.31
C LEU A 359 16.16 16.34 8.57
N ASP A 360 17.09 15.41 8.75
CA ASP A 360 17.98 15.42 9.92
C ASP A 360 19.06 16.51 9.81
N ALA A 361 19.52 17.00 10.96
CA ALA A 361 20.48 18.10 11.04
C ALA A 361 21.80 17.80 10.31
N TYR A 362 22.29 16.55 10.41
CA TYR A 362 23.50 16.11 9.72
C TYR A 362 23.31 16.09 8.20
N ASP A 363 22.15 15.62 7.75
CA ASP A 363 21.81 15.54 6.34
C ASP A 363 21.56 16.94 5.75
N LEU A 364 20.99 17.87 6.53
CA LEU A 364 20.82 19.26 6.14
C LEU A 364 22.16 19.93 5.82
N GLN A 365 23.21 19.72 6.64
CA GLN A 365 24.54 20.27 6.35
C GLN A 365 25.12 19.69 5.06
N THR A 366 24.94 18.38 4.86
CA THR A 366 25.34 17.72 3.61
C THR A 366 24.57 18.29 2.42
N LEU A 367 23.28 18.57 2.59
CA LEU A 367 22.42 19.13 1.54
C LEU A 367 22.81 20.55 1.15
N VAL A 368 23.03 21.41 2.14
CA VAL A 368 23.39 22.82 1.94
C VAL A 368 24.78 22.95 1.30
N SER A 369 25.73 22.08 1.68
CA SER A 369 27.08 22.10 1.08
C SER A 369 27.06 21.70 -0.40
N ARG A 370 26.17 20.78 -0.80
CA ARG A 370 26.02 20.37 -2.21
C ARG A 370 25.16 21.33 -3.03
N ASN A 371 24.18 21.97 -2.41
CA ASN A 371 23.23 22.84 -3.08
C ASN A 371 23.04 24.17 -2.32
N PRO A 372 23.95 25.14 -2.51
CA PRO A 372 23.96 26.40 -1.75
C PRO A 372 22.66 27.19 -1.83
N ALA A 373 21.98 27.15 -2.97
CA ALA A 373 20.71 27.84 -3.19
C ALA A 373 19.60 27.41 -2.20
N ILE A 374 19.59 26.14 -1.77
CA ILE A 374 18.65 25.64 -0.78
C ILE A 374 18.98 26.22 0.60
N GLY A 375 20.26 26.30 0.95
CA GLY A 375 20.71 26.89 2.20
C GLY A 375 20.34 28.37 2.31
N ASP A 376 20.43 29.11 1.21
CA ASP A 376 20.05 30.53 1.17
C ASP A 376 18.54 30.71 1.35
N ALA A 377 17.72 29.91 0.67
CA ALA A 377 16.27 29.97 0.79
C ALA A 377 15.77 29.53 2.18
N ILE A 378 16.43 28.56 2.82
CA ILE A 378 16.14 28.19 4.23
C ILE A 378 16.49 29.36 5.17
N ARG A 379 17.65 30.01 4.98
CA ARG A 379 18.07 31.15 5.80
C ARG A 379 17.17 32.37 5.63
N GLU A 380 16.71 32.66 4.41
CA GLU A 380 15.79 33.76 4.12
C GLU A 380 14.45 33.59 4.86
N VAL A 381 13.86 32.40 4.81
CA VAL A 381 12.61 32.11 5.54
C VAL A 381 12.82 32.08 7.05
N ALA A 382 13.98 31.60 7.52
CA ALA A 382 14.32 31.61 8.95
C ALA A 382 14.50 33.06 9.46
N ALA A 383 15.13 33.94 8.69
CA ALA A 383 15.31 35.35 9.05
C ALA A 383 13.96 36.07 9.17
N GLY A 384 13.02 35.85 8.24
CA GLY A 384 11.68 36.43 8.30
C GLY A 384 10.80 35.93 9.47
N ARG A 385 11.22 34.86 10.16
CA ARG A 385 10.53 34.31 11.35
C ARG A 385 11.28 34.62 12.65
N SER A 386 12.59 34.86 12.58
CA SER A 386 13.40 35.24 13.73
C SER A 386 13.02 36.61 14.28
N GLU A 387 12.38 37.48 13.48
CA GLU A 387 11.78 38.73 13.97
C GLU A 387 10.61 38.51 14.95
N LEU A 388 10.09 37.27 15.05
CA LEU A 388 9.06 36.85 16.02
C LEU A 388 9.64 36.04 17.19
N ALA A 389 10.94 35.72 17.17
CA ALA A 389 11.60 35.08 18.31
C ALA A 389 11.85 36.14 19.39
N PRO A 390 11.56 35.87 20.68
CA PRO A 390 11.86 36.82 21.74
C PRO A 390 13.35 37.13 21.72
N GLU A 391 13.69 38.42 21.70
CA GLU A 391 15.06 38.92 21.82
C GLU A 391 15.78 38.11 22.91
N GLU A 392 16.84 37.42 22.50
CA GLU A 392 17.80 36.88 23.45
C GLU A 392 18.28 38.06 24.29
N ARG A 393 17.84 38.09 25.57
CA ARG A 393 18.39 38.99 26.57
C ARG A 393 19.90 38.75 26.58
N HIS A 394 20.59 39.73 26.00
CA HIS A 394 21.98 40.04 26.24
C HIS A 394 22.27 39.75 27.71
N GLY A 395 23.25 38.88 27.98
CA GLY A 395 23.62 38.51 29.33
C GLY A 395 23.99 39.74 30.13
N ASP A 396 23.07 40.18 30.99
CA ASP A 396 23.41 41.04 32.12
C ASP A 396 24.45 40.28 32.95
N MET A 397 25.64 40.87 33.06
CA MET A 397 26.62 40.51 34.06
C MET A 397 25.90 40.38 35.40
N ILE A 398 26.03 39.21 36.02
CA ILE A 398 25.56 39.00 37.38
C ILE A 398 26.45 39.85 38.29
N GLU A 399 25.92 40.95 38.80
CA GLU A 399 26.50 41.80 39.84
C GLU A 399 26.45 41.10 41.22
N ALA A 400 26.83 39.81 41.28
CA ALA A 400 26.91 39.02 42.51
C ALA A 400 28.30 38.41 42.75
N GLU A 401 29.30 38.68 41.91
CA GLU A 401 30.69 38.30 42.15
C GLU A 401 31.55 39.38 42.84
N LEU A 402 30.98 40.52 43.25
CA LEU A 402 31.73 41.60 43.95
C LEU A 402 31.56 41.64 45.47
N GLU A 403 30.74 40.79 46.09
CA GLU A 403 30.54 40.82 47.56
C GLU A 403 30.98 39.56 48.33
N THR A 404 31.70 38.62 47.71
CA THR A 404 32.26 37.45 48.44
C THR A 404 33.78 37.50 48.61
N GLN A 405 34.33 38.70 48.81
CA GLN A 405 35.74 38.87 49.20
C GLN A 405 35.96 39.86 50.34
N ALA A 406 35.03 39.92 51.31
CA ALA A 406 35.24 40.60 52.58
C ALA A 406 34.85 39.68 53.74
N ALA A 407 35.73 38.73 54.09
CA ALA A 407 35.71 38.07 55.39
C ALA A 407 36.70 38.80 56.32
N PRO A 408 36.26 39.47 57.39
CA PRO A 408 37.15 39.90 58.46
C PRO A 408 37.33 38.74 59.45
N ILE A 409 38.53 38.18 59.51
CA ILE A 409 38.98 37.41 60.67
C ILE A 409 39.44 38.44 61.70
N GLY A 410 38.60 38.66 62.72
CA GLY A 410 38.95 39.45 63.90
C GLY A 410 39.92 38.71 64.84
N PRO A 411 40.54 39.42 65.80
CA PRO A 411 41.79 39.01 66.44
C PRO A 411 41.62 38.25 67.76
N GLU A 412 42.68 37.50 68.08
CA GLU A 412 43.24 37.14 69.41
C GLU A 412 42.44 36.28 70.41
N GLY A 413 43.14 35.27 70.94
CA GLY A 413 42.74 34.42 72.07
C GLY A 413 43.50 33.10 72.11
#